data_AF-A0A8S0FFS1-F1
#
_entry.id   AF-A0A8S0FFS1-F1
#
_cell.length_a   1.000
_cell.length_b   1.000
_cell.length_c   1.000
_cell.angle_alpha   90.00
_cell.angle_beta   90.00
_cell.angle_gamma   90.00
#
_symmetry.space_group_name_H-M   'P 1'
#
loop_
_entity.id
_entity.type
_entity.pdbx_description
1 polymer ?
#
loop_
_entity_poly.entity_id
_entity_poly.type
_entity_poly.pdbx_seq_one_letter_code
_entity_poly.pdbx_strand_id
1 'polypeptide(L)'
;MAATGILKGMLALALTFQWTTEQSGTYLILFSASDALFWFFPIILGYTAGKRFSGNPFTAMVIGGALVHPLILTAFENGQKVDALGLDFLGIPVTLLNYSSSVIPIIFSAWLCSILERRLNAWLPSAIKNFFTPLLCLMVITPITFLLVGPLSTWISELIAAGIPYFISGFIRRFLHLQAR
;
A
#
# COMPACT_ATOMS: atom_id res chain seq x y z
N MET A 1 17.93 -2.67 -2.19
CA MET A 1 16.67 -2.38 -2.91
C MET A 1 16.88 -2.30 -4.43
N ALA A 2 17.87 -1.55 -4.94
CA ALA A 2 18.15 -1.48 -6.38
C ALA A 2 18.31 -2.86 -7.07
N ALA A 3 18.91 -3.85 -6.39
CA ALA A 3 19.07 -5.21 -6.91
C ALA A 3 17.75 -5.88 -7.35
N THR A 4 16.67 -5.70 -6.58
CA THR A 4 15.35 -6.30 -6.92
C THR A 4 14.76 -5.70 -8.20
N GLY A 5 14.91 -4.38 -8.39
CA GLY A 5 14.49 -3.71 -9.62
C GLY A 5 15.34 -4.11 -10.82
N ILE A 6 16.65 -4.24 -10.65
CA ILE A 6 17.56 -4.71 -11.71
C ILE A 6 17.18 -6.14 -12.13
N LEU A 7 16.97 -7.04 -11.17
CA LEU A 7 16.57 -8.42 -11.45
C LEU A 7 15.22 -8.48 -12.18
N LYS A 8 14.22 -7.70 -11.73
CA LYS A 8 12.91 -7.63 -12.39
C LYS A 8 13.03 -7.12 -13.83
N GLY A 9 13.88 -6.12 -14.07
CA GLY A 9 14.19 -5.62 -15.41
C GLY A 9 14.90 -6.66 -16.29
N MET A 10 15.87 -7.40 -15.74
CA MET A 10 16.54 -8.49 -16.47
C MET A 10 15.58 -9.61 -16.85
N LEU A 11 14.66 -9.99 -15.94
CA LEU A 11 13.63 -10.98 -16.23
C LEU A 11 12.64 -10.51 -17.30
N ALA A 12 12.26 -9.23 -17.29
CA ALA A 12 11.42 -8.66 -18.34
C ALA A 12 12.10 -8.72 -19.73
N LEU A 13 13.41 -8.47 -19.79
CA LEU A 13 14.19 -8.65 -21.02
C LEU A 13 14.27 -10.12 -21.44
N ALA A 14 14.49 -11.04 -20.49
CA ALA A 14 14.53 -12.47 -20.77
C ALA A 14 13.19 -13.01 -21.34
N LEU A 15 12.05 -12.49 -20.86
CA LEU A 15 10.74 -12.78 -21.45
C LEU A 15 10.60 -12.19 -22.86
N THR A 16 11.05 -10.94 -23.05
CA THR A 16 10.96 -10.25 -24.34
C THR A 16 11.76 -10.98 -25.43
N PHE A 17 12.96 -11.48 -25.10
CA PHE A 17 13.80 -12.27 -25.99
C PHE A 17 13.42 -13.76 -26.06
N GLN A 18 12.33 -14.18 -25.39
CA GLN A 18 11.88 -15.58 -25.35
C GLN A 18 12.91 -16.56 -24.76
N TRP A 19 13.82 -16.09 -23.90
CA TRP A 19 14.80 -16.95 -23.20
C TRP A 19 14.16 -17.75 -22.07
N THR A 20 13.02 -17.28 -21.55
CA THR A 20 12.21 -17.96 -20.55
C THR A 20 10.74 -17.66 -20.79
N THR A 21 9.86 -18.43 -20.15
CA THR A 21 8.42 -18.19 -20.12
C THR A 21 7.96 -17.96 -18.69
N GLU A 22 6.79 -17.33 -18.50
CA GLU A 22 6.21 -17.09 -17.17
C GLU A 22 5.87 -18.38 -16.41
N GLN A 23 5.73 -19.49 -17.14
CA GLN A 23 5.42 -20.82 -16.61
C GLN A 23 6.68 -21.58 -16.15
N SER A 24 7.86 -21.11 -16.53
CA SER A 24 9.12 -21.74 -16.13
C SER A 24 9.34 -21.60 -14.63
N GLY A 25 9.68 -22.70 -13.95
CA GLY A 25 10.02 -22.68 -12.53
C GLY A 25 11.18 -21.72 -12.20
N THR A 26 12.14 -21.58 -13.13
CA THR A 26 13.23 -20.61 -12.99
C THR A 26 12.72 -19.17 -12.97
N TYR A 27 11.80 -18.83 -13.88
CA TYR A 27 11.18 -17.52 -13.91
C TYR A 27 10.41 -17.26 -12.61
N LEU A 28 9.60 -18.23 -12.18
CA LEU A 28 8.77 -18.11 -10.98
C LEU A 28 9.62 -17.81 -9.73
N ILE A 29 10.71 -18.55 -9.52
CA ILE A 29 11.61 -18.35 -8.37
C ILE A 29 12.30 -16.98 -8.44
N LEU A 30 12.89 -16.62 -9.59
CA LEU A 30 13.61 -15.36 -9.75
C LEU A 30 12.67 -14.15 -9.70
N PHE A 31 11.48 -14.27 -10.29
CA PHE A 31 10.46 -13.23 -10.26
C PHE A 31 10.00 -13.01 -8.82
N SER A 32 9.70 -14.08 -8.07
CA SER A 32 9.33 -13.98 -6.65
C SER A 32 10.39 -13.25 -5.83
N ALA A 33 11.69 -13.55 -6.06
CA ALA A 33 12.78 -12.85 -5.39
C ALA A 33 12.86 -11.35 -5.79
N SER A 34 12.56 -11.03 -7.05
CA SER A 34 12.57 -9.66 -7.57
C SER A 34 11.34 -8.85 -7.10
N ASP A 35 10.21 -9.52 -6.88
CA ASP A 35 8.94 -8.87 -6.52
C ASP A 35 8.74 -8.76 -5.01
N ALA A 36 9.36 -9.63 -4.22
CA ALA A 36 9.23 -9.68 -2.76
C ALA A 36 9.39 -8.30 -2.10
N LEU A 37 10.34 -7.49 -2.55
CA LEU A 37 10.51 -6.14 -1.99
C LEU A 37 9.25 -5.29 -2.16
N PHE A 38 8.69 -5.28 -3.38
CA PHE A 38 7.51 -4.50 -3.72
C PHE A 38 6.27 -5.05 -3.02
N TRP A 39 6.17 -6.37 -2.87
CA TRP A 39 5.06 -7.03 -2.18
C TRP A 39 5.05 -6.81 -0.66
N PHE A 40 6.23 -6.74 -0.05
CA PHE A 40 6.39 -6.52 1.39
C PHE A 40 6.74 -5.06 1.73
N PHE A 41 6.48 -4.13 0.81
CA PHE A 41 6.70 -2.71 1.03
C PHE A 41 6.00 -2.18 2.28
N PRO A 42 4.71 -2.50 2.54
CA PRO A 42 4.06 -2.10 3.77
C PRO A 42 4.81 -2.55 5.03
N ILE A 43 5.39 -3.75 5.05
CA ILE A 43 6.13 -4.23 6.22
C ILE A 43 7.43 -3.44 6.40
N ILE A 44 8.22 -3.34 5.32
CA ILE A 44 9.55 -2.72 5.35
C ILE A 44 9.44 -1.22 5.64
N LEU A 45 8.47 -0.55 5.03
CA LEU A 45 8.23 0.87 5.23
C LEU A 45 7.54 1.15 6.57
N GLY A 46 6.76 0.21 7.10
CA GLY A 46 6.24 0.29 8.47
C GLY A 46 7.37 0.47 9.49
N TYR A 47 8.47 -0.29 9.35
CA TYR A 47 9.63 -0.14 10.22
C TYR A 47 10.29 1.23 10.12
N THR A 48 10.59 1.68 8.90
CA THR A 48 11.31 2.94 8.68
C THR A 48 10.45 4.15 9.03
N ALA A 49 9.16 4.11 8.70
CA ALA A 49 8.19 5.14 9.07
C ALA A 49 7.96 5.18 10.58
N GLY A 50 7.82 4.03 11.25
CA GLY A 50 7.71 3.94 12.70
C GLY A 50 8.91 4.61 13.40
N LYS A 51 10.13 4.32 12.95
CA LYS A 51 11.34 5.03 13.43
C LYS A 51 11.29 6.52 13.13
N ARG A 52 10.90 6.92 11.91
CA ARG A 52 10.87 8.32 11.48
C ARG A 52 9.90 9.17 12.31
N PHE A 53 8.74 8.62 12.67
CA PHE A 53 7.72 9.32 13.44
C PHE A 53 7.89 9.16 14.97
N SER A 54 8.98 8.53 15.43
CA SER A 54 9.24 8.26 16.85
C SER A 54 8.17 7.40 17.54
N GLY A 55 7.53 6.50 16.79
CA GLY A 55 6.67 5.43 17.31
C GLY A 55 7.43 4.10 17.44
N ASN A 56 6.76 3.06 17.91
CA ASN A 56 7.30 1.72 17.96
C ASN A 56 7.38 1.14 16.53
N PRO A 57 8.60 0.87 16.02
CA PRO A 57 8.78 0.36 14.66
C PRO A 57 8.13 -1.01 14.45
N PHE A 58 8.07 -1.85 15.49
CA PHE A 58 7.47 -3.17 15.41
C PHE A 58 5.95 -3.10 15.33
N THR A 59 5.29 -2.21 16.09
CA THR A 59 3.84 -1.98 15.96
C THR A 59 3.50 -1.56 14.54
N ALA A 60 4.24 -0.59 13.97
CA ALA A 60 4.03 -0.12 12.61
C ALA A 60 4.32 -1.20 11.55
N MET A 61 5.33 -2.05 11.75
CA MET A 61 5.56 -3.23 10.91
C MET A 61 4.37 -4.20 10.93
N VAL A 62 3.78 -4.46 12.10
CA VAL A 62 2.63 -5.36 12.24
C VAL A 62 1.41 -4.79 11.51
N ILE A 63 1.18 -3.47 11.57
CA ILE A 63 0.15 -2.80 10.76
C ILE A 63 0.42 -3.03 9.26
N GLY A 64 1.68 -2.86 8.82
CA GLY A 64 2.09 -3.17 7.45
C GLY A 64 1.84 -4.63 7.05
N GLY A 65 2.08 -5.56 7.98
CA GLY A 65 1.77 -6.99 7.80
C GLY A 65 0.27 -7.25 7.67
N ALA A 66 -0.56 -6.54 8.43
CA ALA A 66 -2.01 -6.63 8.33
C ALA A 66 -2.54 -6.18 6.96
N LEU A 67 -1.94 -5.12 6.38
CA LEU A 67 -2.30 -4.63 5.05
C LEU A 67 -2.07 -5.66 3.93
N VAL A 68 -1.00 -6.46 4.06
CA VAL A 68 -0.62 -7.49 3.07
C VAL A 68 -1.00 -8.90 3.50
N HIS A 69 -1.86 -9.02 4.51
CA HIS A 69 -2.22 -10.31 5.08
C HIS A 69 -2.99 -11.14 4.03
N PRO A 70 -2.72 -12.45 3.90
CA PRO A 70 -3.39 -13.31 2.92
C PRO A 70 -4.92 -13.21 2.97
N LEU A 71 -5.51 -13.10 4.16
CA LEU A 71 -6.97 -12.92 4.32
C LEU A 71 -7.50 -11.63 3.68
N ILE A 72 -6.74 -10.54 3.72
CA ILE A 72 -7.13 -9.27 3.10
C ILE A 72 -6.98 -9.36 1.59
N LEU A 73 -5.93 -10.04 1.11
CA LEU A 73 -5.70 -10.26 -0.31
C LEU A 73 -6.77 -11.15 -0.94
N THR A 74 -7.11 -12.28 -0.30
CA THR A 74 -8.19 -13.14 -0.77
C THR A 74 -9.53 -12.45 -0.71
N ALA A 75 -9.79 -11.62 0.31
CA ALA A 75 -10.99 -10.80 0.38
C ALA A 75 -11.06 -9.76 -0.75
N PHE A 76 -9.93 -9.12 -1.08
CA PHE A 76 -9.85 -8.22 -2.23
C PHE A 76 -10.15 -8.95 -3.55
N GLU A 77 -9.50 -10.10 -3.79
CA GLU A 77 -9.69 -10.91 -5.01
C GLU A 77 -11.13 -11.43 -5.15
N ASN A 78 -11.75 -11.84 -4.04
CA ASN A 78 -13.14 -12.29 -4.02
C ASN A 78 -14.13 -11.13 -4.24
N GLY A 79 -13.84 -9.96 -3.66
CA GLY A 79 -14.65 -8.74 -3.85
C GLY A 79 -14.61 -8.17 -5.27
N GLN A 80 -13.63 -8.56 -6.09
CA GLN A 80 -13.61 -8.24 -7.53
C GLN A 80 -14.58 -9.09 -8.36
N LYS A 81 -15.15 -10.18 -7.81
CA LYS A 81 -15.96 -11.16 -8.55
C LYS A 81 -17.46 -11.03 -8.30
N VAL A 82 -18.05 -9.86 -8.58
CA VAL A 82 -19.51 -9.59 -8.53
C VAL A 82 -19.98 -9.15 -7.14
N ASP A 83 -20.68 -8.00 -7.07
CA ASP A 83 -21.72 -7.49 -6.13
C ASP A 83 -22.04 -8.24 -4.82
N ALA A 84 -21.08 -8.93 -4.20
CA ALA A 84 -21.31 -9.85 -3.11
C ALA A 84 -20.28 -9.60 -2.01
N LEU A 85 -20.80 -9.04 -0.92
CA LEU A 85 -20.16 -8.91 0.40
C LEU A 85 -19.00 -7.91 0.40
N GLY A 86 -19.37 -6.62 0.31
CA GLY A 86 -18.51 -5.55 0.76
C GLY A 86 -18.08 -5.86 2.19
N LEU A 87 -16.78 -6.01 2.41
CA LEU A 87 -16.23 -6.28 3.72
C LEU A 87 -16.63 -5.11 4.60
N ASP A 88 -17.44 -5.35 5.63
CA ASP A 88 -17.89 -4.31 6.52
C ASP A 88 -17.08 -4.36 7.81
N PHE A 89 -16.72 -3.18 8.30
CA PHE A 89 -16.18 -3.03 9.64
C PHE A 89 -17.22 -2.33 10.48
N LEU A 90 -17.87 -3.07 11.39
CA LEU A 90 -18.94 -2.57 12.26
C LEU A 90 -20.10 -1.93 11.45
N GLY A 91 -20.48 -2.52 10.31
CA GLY A 91 -21.54 -2.00 9.44
C GLY A 91 -21.11 -0.86 8.51
N ILE A 92 -19.85 -0.44 8.53
CA ILE A 92 -19.30 0.55 7.58
C ILE A 92 -18.64 -0.20 6.42
N PRO A 93 -19.05 0.04 5.16
CA PRO A 93 -18.46 -0.64 4.01
C PRO A 93 -17.00 -0.24 3.83
N VAL A 94 -16.13 -1.24 3.73
CA VAL A 94 -14.70 -1.07 3.47
C VAL A 94 -14.42 -1.43 2.02
N THR A 95 -13.90 -0.47 1.26
CA THR A 95 -13.39 -0.74 -0.08
C THR A 95 -11.96 -1.26 0.04
N LEU A 96 -11.76 -2.55 -0.24
CA LEU A 96 -10.42 -3.12 -0.28
C LEU A 96 -9.72 -2.77 -1.59
N LEU A 97 -8.40 -2.57 -1.49
CA LEU A 97 -7.50 -2.40 -2.62
C LEU A 97 -6.36 -3.42 -2.47
N ASN A 98 -5.57 -3.59 -3.53
CA ASN A 98 -4.30 -4.30 -3.38
C ASN A 98 -3.28 -3.41 -2.65
N TYR A 99 -3.08 -3.69 -1.37
CA TYR A 99 -2.16 -2.94 -0.51
C TYR A 99 -0.71 -3.42 -0.60
N SER A 100 -0.42 -4.57 -1.22
CA SER A 100 0.92 -5.20 -1.24
C SER A 100 1.99 -4.27 -1.79
N SER A 101 1.68 -3.48 -2.82
CA SER A 101 2.62 -2.54 -3.43
C SER A 101 2.37 -1.07 -3.07
N SER A 102 1.55 -0.82 -2.07
CA SER A 102 1.12 0.54 -1.70
C SER A 102 1.94 1.11 -0.54
N VAL A 103 2.58 2.25 -0.79
CA VAL A 103 3.44 2.94 0.17
C VAL A 103 2.67 3.97 1.02
N ILE A 104 1.69 4.64 0.42
CA ILE A 104 0.96 5.74 1.05
C ILE A 104 0.19 5.27 2.30
N PRO A 105 -0.60 4.17 2.25
CA PRO A 105 -1.38 3.73 3.40
C PRO A 105 -0.51 3.50 4.63
N ILE A 106 0.60 2.78 4.48
CA ILE A 106 1.45 2.43 5.61
C ILE A 106 2.14 3.64 6.24
N ILE A 107 2.62 4.60 5.44
CA ILE A 107 3.27 5.80 5.98
C ILE A 107 2.26 6.60 6.80
N PHE A 108 1.04 6.72 6.29
CA PHE A 108 -0.05 7.40 6.98
C PHE A 108 -0.44 6.67 8.28
N SER A 109 -0.59 5.35 8.25
CA SER A 109 -0.86 4.54 9.43
C SER A 109 0.24 4.66 10.49
N ALA A 110 1.52 4.63 10.08
CA ALA A 110 2.65 4.77 11.00
C ALA A 110 2.65 6.15 11.66
N TRP A 111 2.31 7.20 10.92
CA TRP A 111 2.14 8.55 11.47
C TRP A 111 1.01 8.60 12.51
N LEU A 112 -0.19 8.09 12.19
CA LEU A 112 -1.31 8.03 13.14
C LEU A 112 -0.97 7.18 14.37
N CYS A 113 -0.32 6.04 14.16
CA CYS A 113 0.16 5.16 15.23
C CYS A 113 1.09 5.90 16.18
N SER A 114 2.06 6.67 15.67
CA SER A 114 2.97 7.45 16.51
C SER A 114 2.27 8.49 17.40
N ILE A 115 1.18 9.09 16.90
CA ILE A 115 0.37 10.06 17.65
C ILE A 115 -0.40 9.34 18.75
N LEU A 116 -1.06 8.23 18.40
CA LEU A 116 -1.85 7.45 19.35
C LEU A 116 -0.97 6.82 20.44
N GLU A 117 0.17 6.24 20.08
CA GLU A 117 1.12 5.66 21.02
C GLU A 117 1.61 6.70 22.04
N ARG A 118 1.91 7.93 21.59
CA ARG A 118 2.34 9.02 22.48
C ARG A 118 1.25 9.41 23.48
N ARG A 119 -0.01 9.42 23.05
CA ARG A 119 -1.17 9.69 23.92
C ARG A 119 -1.40 8.56 24.92
N LEU A 120 -1.38 7.31 24.46
CA LEU A 120 -1.56 6.14 25.31
C LEU A 120 -0.45 6.00 26.35
N ASN A 121 0.80 6.25 25.97
CA ASN A 121 1.94 6.20 26.90
C ASN A 121 1.89 7.30 27.97
N ALA A 122 1.16 8.40 27.75
CA ALA A 122 0.93 9.41 28.77
C ALA A 122 -0.19 9.02 29.75
N TRP A 123 -1.14 8.18 29.33
CA TRP A 123 -2.27 7.76 30.15
C TRP A 123 -2.03 6.43 30.88
N LEU A 124 -1.25 5.52 30.29
CA LEU A 124 -1.04 4.18 30.81
C LEU A 124 0.13 4.12 31.81
N PRO A 125 -0.03 3.41 32.94
CA PRO A 125 1.05 3.12 33.87
C PRO A 125 2.20 2.33 33.22
N SER A 126 3.44 2.57 33.66
CA SER A 126 4.64 1.93 33.11
C SER A 126 4.64 0.41 33.14
N ALA A 127 3.89 -0.22 34.04
CA ALA A 127 3.79 -1.67 34.15
C ALA A 127 3.05 -2.33 32.96
N ILE A 128 2.08 -1.64 32.36
CA ILE A 128 1.19 -2.22 31.34
C ILE A 128 1.38 -1.62 29.94
N LYS A 129 2.04 -0.47 29.82
CA LYS A 129 2.20 0.25 28.55
C LYS A 129 2.87 -0.56 27.45
N ASN A 130 3.80 -1.47 27.77
CA ASN A 130 4.52 -2.27 26.77
C ASN A 130 3.61 -3.25 26.02
N PHE A 131 2.46 -3.63 26.59
CA PHE A 131 1.50 -4.54 25.97
C PHE A 131 0.25 -3.81 25.48
N PHE A 132 -0.31 -2.93 26.30
CA PHE A 132 -1.57 -2.25 25.99
C PHE A 132 -1.41 -1.16 24.93
N THR A 133 -0.30 -0.42 24.93
CA THR A 133 -0.06 0.61 23.91
C THR A 133 -0.05 0.02 22.49
N PRO A 134 0.77 -1.01 22.16
CA PRO A 134 0.76 -1.58 20.82
C PRO A 134 -0.58 -2.28 20.50
N LEU A 135 -1.22 -2.95 21.46
CA LEU A 135 -2.52 -3.59 21.27
C LEU A 135 -3.60 -2.58 20.84
N LEU A 136 -3.75 -1.49 21.58
CA LEU A 136 -4.73 -0.46 21.27
C LEU A 136 -4.42 0.25 19.95
N CYS A 137 -3.14 0.45 19.64
CA CYS A 137 -2.75 1.00 18.34
C CYS A 137 -3.13 0.06 17.20
N LEU A 138 -2.91 -1.24 17.32
CA LEU A 138 -3.32 -2.20 16.31
C LEU A 138 -4.85 -2.24 16.15
N MET A 139 -5.59 -2.26 17.25
CA MET A 139 -7.06 -2.29 17.23
C MET A 139 -7.69 -1.04 16.61
N VAL A 140 -7.08 0.13 16.77
CA VAL A 140 -7.66 1.40 16.32
C VAL A 140 -7.10 1.80 14.95
N ILE A 141 -5.79 1.77 14.77
CA ILE A 141 -5.14 2.27 13.55
C ILE A 141 -5.36 1.34 12.37
N THR A 142 -5.37 0.02 12.57
CA THR A 142 -5.54 -0.93 11.46
C THR A 142 -6.89 -0.76 10.77
N PRO A 143 -8.04 -0.76 11.49
CA PRO A 143 -9.35 -0.52 10.84
C PRO A 143 -9.47 0.89 10.26
N ILE A 144 -8.98 1.92 10.95
CA ILE A 144 -8.97 3.29 10.43
C ILE A 144 -8.22 3.37 9.09
N THR A 145 -7.11 2.66 8.97
CA THR A 145 -6.33 2.61 7.73
C THR A 145 -7.17 2.03 6.59
N PHE A 146 -7.80 0.88 6.80
CA PHE A 146 -8.64 0.25 5.77
C PHE A 146 -9.85 1.12 5.39
N LEU A 147 -10.49 1.77 6.37
CA LEU A 147 -11.64 2.65 6.15
C LEU A 147 -11.29 3.92 5.36
N LEU A 148 -10.10 4.49 5.60
CA LEU A 148 -9.70 5.75 4.96
C LEU A 148 -9.17 5.56 3.55
N VAL A 149 -8.50 4.43 3.26
CA VAL A 149 -7.80 4.29 1.98
C VAL A 149 -8.77 4.19 0.79
N GLY A 150 -9.93 3.57 0.96
CA GLY A 150 -10.96 3.51 -0.10
C GLY A 150 -11.42 4.91 -0.57
N PRO A 151 -11.98 5.73 0.33
CA PRO A 151 -12.36 7.12 0.03
C PRO A 151 -11.20 8.00 -0.46
N LEU A 152 -10.00 7.83 0.11
CA LEU A 152 -8.82 8.57 -0.34
C LEU A 152 -8.45 8.22 -1.78
N SER A 153 -8.49 6.94 -2.15
CA SER A 153 -8.15 6.49 -3.50
C SER A 153 -9.11 7.03 -4.55
N THR A 154 -10.42 7.01 -4.27
CA THR A 154 -11.44 7.57 -5.16
C THR A 154 -11.26 9.07 -5.32
N TRP A 155 -11.08 9.80 -4.22
CA TRP A 155 -10.85 11.25 -4.24
C TRP A 155 -9.59 11.65 -5.04
N ILE A 156 -8.47 10.94 -4.85
CA ILE A 156 -7.24 11.18 -5.62
C ILE A 156 -7.47 10.89 -7.11
N SER A 157 -8.19 9.81 -7.43
CA SER A 157 -8.48 9.42 -8.82
C SER A 157 -9.34 10.47 -9.52
N GLU A 158 -10.35 11.00 -8.85
CA GLU A 158 -11.20 12.08 -9.37
C GLU A 158 -10.40 13.37 -9.59
N LEU A 159 -9.50 13.72 -8.68
CA LEU A 159 -8.63 14.90 -8.81
C LEU A 159 -7.70 14.79 -10.03
N ILE A 160 -7.13 13.61 -10.26
CA ILE A 160 -6.29 13.34 -11.43
C ILE A 160 -7.15 13.37 -12.70
N ALA A 161 -8.31 12.72 -12.69
CA ALA A 161 -9.24 12.68 -13.82
C ALA A 161 -9.70 14.09 -14.24
N ALA A 162 -9.91 15.00 -13.28
CA ALA A 162 -10.23 16.39 -13.55
C ALA A 162 -9.06 17.17 -14.18
N GLY A 163 -7.81 16.80 -13.90
CA GLY A 163 -6.61 17.46 -14.42
C GLY A 163 -6.22 17.03 -15.85
N ILE A 164 -6.49 15.78 -16.23
CA ILE A 164 -6.12 15.22 -17.54
C ILE A 164 -6.69 16.02 -18.73
N PRO A 165 -7.97 16.45 -18.74
CA PRO A 165 -8.52 17.26 -19.83
C PRO A 165 -7.81 18.61 -20.05
N TYR A 166 -7.35 19.25 -18.98
CA TYR A 166 -6.59 20.52 -19.09
C TYR A 166 -5.22 20.29 -19.72
N PHE A 167 -4.55 19.20 -19.38
CA PHE A 167 -3.27 18.84 -19.98
C PHE A 167 -3.41 18.49 -21.47
N ILE A 168 -4.40 17.66 -21.82
CA ILE A 168 -4.66 17.24 -23.20
C ILE A 168 -5.06 18.44 -24.07
N SER A 169 -5.96 19.29 -23.60
CA SER A 169 -6.39 20.48 -24.35
C SER A 169 -5.25 21.49 -24.55
N GLY A 170 -4.35 21.65 -23.57
CA GLY A 170 -3.14 22.46 -23.72
C GLY A 170 -2.15 21.88 -24.74
N PHE A 171 -1.96 20.56 -24.75
CA PHE A 171 -1.10 19.88 -25.71
C PHE A 171 -1.63 19.99 -27.14
N ILE A 172 -2.93 19.75 -27.34
CA ILE A 172 -3.58 19.86 -28.67
C ILE A 172 -3.49 21.28 -29.21
N ARG A 173 -3.74 22.31 -28.38
CA ARG A 173 -3.59 23.72 -28.80
C ARG A 173 -2.17 24.04 -29.25
N ARG A 174 -1.17 23.52 -28.55
CA ARG A 174 0.25 23.74 -28.89
C ARG A 174 0.65 23.02 -30.17
N PHE A 175 0.09 21.84 -30.43
CA PHE A 175 0.31 21.09 -31.66
C PHE A 175 -0.34 21.76 -32.89
N LEU A 176 -1.57 22.27 -32.74
CA LEU A 176 -2.26 23.02 -33.80
C LEU A 176 -1.53 24.33 -34.15
N HIS A 177 -0.94 25.03 -33.18
CA HIS A 177 -0.13 26.22 -33.44
C HIS A 177 1.19 25.93 -34.19
N LEU A 178 1.72 24.70 -34.09
CA LEU A 178 2.92 24.28 -34.81
C LEU A 178 2.63 23.84 -36.26
N GLN A 179 1.43 23.34 -36.55
CA GLN A 179 1.00 23.04 -37.92
C GLN A 179 0.47 24.26 -38.69
N ALA A 180 0.15 25.35 -37.99
CA ALA A 180 -0.31 26.61 -38.58
C ALA A 180 0.84 27.58 -38.96
N ARG A 181 2.10 27.14 -38.92
CA ARG A 181 3.28 27.84 -39.43
C ARG A 181 3.95 27.01 -40.50
#